data_AF-A0A949EAJ3-F1
#
_entry.id   AF-A0A949EAJ3-F1
#
_cell.length_a   1.000
_cell.length_b   1.000
_cell.length_c   1.000
_cell.angle_alpha   90.00
_cell.angle_beta   90.00
_cell.angle_gamma   90.00
#
_symmetry.space_group_name_H-M   'P 1'
#
loop_
_entity.id
_entity.type
_entity.pdbx_description
1 polymer ?
#
loop_
_entity_poly.entity_id
_entity_poly.type
_entity_poly.pdbx_seq_one_letter_code
_entity_poly.pdbx_strand_id
1 'polypeptide(L)'
;MKKYLFLGLIIAFLIAPVVVLAGDLSGPLVPCGTRTTEPCTFCHLFVLAQTIIDFITTGIFILAVVFIIIGGLTILLAGAVPSNLELGKKIITNAIIGVVIALLAWTVINMIFNTLVSTDKTKFPAPWNDIECEGGGITPPTGKNLYCHIIQNEGDTAKMVEYYFSEIFCQTGCDSEHCAGKPPLKNCFKWCCLDKDKSGQDFACEGTEKKPCQQAFSVSSSSGCSDISTCVDISNYTPTHGCESNNGKCLVSQTAAQKVQTFISKFNSLSGGKCTLRISSAIQGSTGPSVSSCHKLGNNNSGTCVDFNLLPDHANCYEVFYQAAKDSSAVVSFLDEYVDTCKPSNATGGNIHVNF
;
A
#
# COMPACT_ATOMS: atom_id res chain seq x y z
N MET A 1 40.94 19.21 41.06
CA MET A 1 39.77 18.30 40.96
C MET A 1 38.47 19.06 40.68
N LYS A 2 38.00 19.99 41.52
CA LYS A 2 36.75 20.77 41.27
C LYS A 2 36.68 21.50 39.91
N LYS A 3 37.80 22.05 39.42
CA LYS A 3 37.86 22.79 38.14
C LYS A 3 37.67 21.87 36.91
N TYR A 4 38.24 20.67 36.94
CA TYR A 4 38.08 19.66 35.88
C TYR A 4 36.74 18.93 35.98
N LEU A 5 36.17 18.82 37.18
CA LEU A 5 34.81 18.31 37.41
C LEU A 5 33.76 19.26 36.80
N PHE A 6 33.91 20.58 37.00
CA PHE A 6 33.05 21.59 36.39
C PHE A 6 33.20 21.63 34.86
N LEU A 7 34.43 21.54 34.35
CA LEU A 7 34.69 21.46 32.91
C LEU A 7 34.07 20.19 32.30
N GLY A 8 34.18 19.05 33.00
CA GLY A 8 33.57 17.78 32.60
C GLY A 8 32.04 17.83 32.58
N LEU A 9 31.41 18.48 33.57
CA LEU A 9 29.97 18.70 33.61
C LEU A 9 29.48 19.63 32.49
N ILE A 10 30.23 20.68 32.18
CA ILE A 10 29.90 21.62 31.09
C ILE A 10 30.06 20.93 29.72
N ILE A 11 31.11 20.11 29.54
CA ILE A 11 31.32 19.33 28.32
C ILE A 11 30.25 18.24 28.18
N ALA A 12 29.91 17.52 29.25
CA ALA A 12 28.80 16.55 29.24
C ALA A 12 27.44 17.22 28.93
N PHE A 13 27.20 18.42 29.47
CA PHE A 13 26.01 19.22 29.20
C PHE A 13 25.96 19.79 27.77
N LEU A 14 27.11 20.06 27.15
CA LEU A 14 27.21 20.54 25.76
C LEU A 14 27.15 19.42 24.73
N ILE A 15 27.54 18.19 25.09
CA ILE A 15 27.52 17.02 24.18
C ILE A 15 26.19 16.24 24.29
N ALA A 16 25.54 16.24 25.45
CA ALA A 16 24.24 15.57 25.65
C ALA A 16 23.14 15.97 24.63
N PRO A 17 23.02 17.23 24.17
CA PRO A 17 22.01 17.62 23.19
C PRO A 17 22.31 17.14 21.76
N VAL A 18 23.57 16.82 21.43
CA VAL A 18 23.95 16.38 20.09
C VAL A 18 23.35 15.00 19.75
N VAL A 19 22.99 14.22 20.78
CA VAL A 19 22.30 12.93 20.64
C VAL A 19 20.78 13.09 20.56
N VAL A 20 20.24 14.30 20.73
CA VAL A 20 18.79 14.61 20.69
C VAL A 20 18.38 15.08 19.28
N LEU A 21 18.78 14.32 18.25
CA LEU A 21 18.23 14.44 16.89
C LEU A 21 16.89 13.68 16.74
N ALA A 22 16.11 13.54 17.82
CA ALA A 22 14.89 12.74 17.85
C ALA A 22 13.63 13.52 17.45
N GLY A 23 13.76 14.51 16.55
CA GLY A 23 12.61 15.08 15.85
C GLY A 23 12.51 14.43 14.49
N ASP A 24 11.77 13.34 14.38
CA ASP A 24 11.46 12.75 13.07
C ASP A 24 10.53 13.71 12.31
N LEU A 25 11.11 14.48 11.39
CA LEU A 25 10.39 15.42 10.53
C LEU A 25 9.83 14.76 9.26
N SER A 26 9.83 13.42 9.18
CA SER A 26 9.43 12.69 7.97
C SER A 26 7.91 12.63 7.70
N GLY A 27 7.08 13.27 8.54
CA GLY A 27 5.61 13.21 8.44
C GLY A 27 4.90 14.56 8.26
N PRO A 28 3.61 14.54 7.82
CA PRO A 28 2.77 15.74 7.81
C PRO A 28 2.44 16.22 9.23
N LEU A 29 2.33 17.54 9.43
CA LEU A 29 2.00 18.14 10.74
C LEU A 29 0.67 17.61 11.31
N VAL A 30 -0.30 17.36 10.44
CA VAL A 30 -1.57 16.73 10.79
C VAL A 30 -1.58 15.31 10.19
N PRO A 31 -1.42 14.25 11.01
CA PRO A 31 -1.31 12.88 10.50
C PRO A 31 -2.67 12.25 10.12
N CYS A 32 -3.78 12.96 10.31
CA CYS A 32 -5.15 12.46 10.13
C CYS A 32 -5.98 13.36 9.19
N GLY A 33 -7.17 12.90 8.80
CA GLY A 33 -8.16 13.71 8.07
C GLY A 33 -7.87 13.93 6.58
N THR A 34 -6.96 13.14 6.00
CA THR A 34 -6.71 13.14 4.55
C THR A 34 -7.48 12.03 3.84
N ARG A 35 -7.43 11.98 2.50
CA ARG A 35 -8.04 10.88 1.72
C ARG A 35 -7.39 9.51 1.98
N THR A 36 -6.21 9.49 2.59
CA THR A 36 -5.40 8.29 2.84
C THR A 36 -5.14 8.05 4.33
N THR A 37 -5.68 8.88 5.23
CA THR A 37 -5.48 8.75 6.69
C THR A 37 -6.83 8.75 7.42
N GLU A 38 -6.88 8.16 8.61
CA GLU A 38 -8.12 8.05 9.39
C GLU A 38 -8.70 9.41 9.80
N PRO A 39 -10.03 9.51 10.06
CA PRO A 39 -10.62 10.72 10.61
C PRO A 39 -9.93 11.14 11.90
N CYS A 40 -9.67 12.45 12.05
CA CYS A 40 -9.00 12.97 13.23
C CYS A 40 -9.83 12.73 14.50
N THR A 41 -9.15 12.25 15.52
CA THR A 41 -9.71 12.06 16.87
C THR A 41 -9.17 13.11 17.84
N PHE A 42 -9.66 13.13 19.08
CA PHE A 42 -9.12 14.04 20.10
C PHE A 42 -7.66 13.70 20.45
N CYS A 43 -7.24 12.42 20.35
CA CYS A 43 -5.83 12.04 20.54
C CYS A 43 -4.90 12.73 19.54
N HIS A 44 -5.35 12.83 18.29
CA HIS A 44 -4.59 13.46 17.22
C HIS A 44 -4.32 14.96 17.48
N LEU A 45 -5.09 15.62 18.35
CA LEU A 45 -4.79 16.98 18.79
C LEU A 45 -3.51 17.04 19.65
N PHE A 46 -3.30 16.04 20.52
CA PHE A 46 -2.09 15.95 21.33
C PHE A 46 -0.87 15.55 20.50
N VAL A 47 -1.06 14.64 19.53
CA VAL A 47 -0.02 14.30 18.56
C VAL A 47 0.39 15.54 17.76
N LEU A 48 -0.57 16.32 17.26
CA LEU A 48 -0.30 17.59 16.57
C LEU A 48 0.48 18.56 17.47
N ALA A 49 0.07 18.73 18.73
CA ALA A 49 0.76 19.60 19.67
C ALA A 49 2.21 19.15 19.90
N GLN A 50 2.44 17.84 20.04
CA GLN A 50 3.78 17.27 20.13
C GLN A 50 4.60 17.54 18.87
N THR A 51 4.06 17.24 17.68
CA THR A 51 4.76 17.48 16.40
C THR A 51 5.15 18.94 16.23
N ILE A 52 4.31 19.88 16.68
CA ILE A 52 4.63 21.32 16.66
C ILE A 52 5.79 21.63 17.61
N ILE A 53 5.77 21.10 18.84
CA ILE A 53 6.84 21.32 19.82
C ILE A 53 8.15 20.73 19.30
N ASP A 54 8.13 19.53 18.73
CA ASP A 54 9.31 18.88 18.15
C ASP A 54 9.86 19.66 16.96
N PHE A 55 8.99 20.16 16.08
CA PHE A 55 9.36 21.02 14.96
C PHE A 55 10.04 22.31 15.42
N ILE A 56 9.43 23.03 16.38
CA ILE A 56 9.97 24.28 16.92
C ILE A 56 11.31 24.03 17.62
N THR A 57 11.38 22.98 18.45
CA THR A 57 12.59 22.63 19.21
C THR A 57 13.74 22.30 18.26
N THR A 58 13.48 21.48 17.24
CA THR A 58 14.46 21.15 16.18
C THR A 58 14.93 22.42 15.47
N GLY A 59 14.02 23.33 15.13
CA GLY A 59 14.33 24.62 14.53
C GLY A 59 15.23 25.50 15.41
N ILE A 60 14.98 25.54 16.73
CA ILE A 60 15.81 26.30 17.69
C ILE A 60 17.25 25.77 17.70
N PHE A 61 17.45 24.45 17.72
CA PHE A 61 18.79 23.87 17.71
C PHE A 61 19.55 24.16 16.41
N ILE A 62 18.88 24.06 15.25
CA ILE A 62 19.48 24.41 13.96
C ILE A 62 19.91 25.90 13.95
N LEU A 63 19.02 26.81 14.40
CA LEU A 63 19.33 28.24 14.48
C LEU A 63 20.46 28.54 15.47
N ALA A 64 20.51 27.83 16.60
CA ALA A 64 21.58 27.98 17.57
C ALA A 64 22.95 27.63 16.97
N VAL A 65 23.05 26.52 16.22
CA VAL A 65 24.28 26.14 15.51
C VAL A 65 24.69 27.23 14.52
N VAL A 66 23.75 27.75 13.72
CA VAL A 66 24.01 28.84 12.76
C VAL A 66 24.52 30.09 13.47
N PHE A 67 23.88 30.53 14.56
CA PHE A 67 24.32 31.71 15.30
C PHE A 67 25.67 31.52 16.00
N ILE A 68 25.97 30.32 16.50
CA ILE A 68 27.28 30.02 17.06
C ILE A 68 28.36 30.11 15.98
N ILE A 69 28.11 29.59 14.77
CA ILE A 69 29.03 29.71 13.64
C ILE A 69 29.23 31.19 13.26
N ILE A 70 28.15 31.95 13.10
CA ILE A 70 28.21 33.38 12.75
C ILE A 70 28.98 34.15 13.83
N GLY A 71 28.66 33.92 15.10
CA GLY A 71 29.35 34.56 16.21
C GLY A 71 30.84 34.19 16.28
N GLY A 72 31.16 32.92 16.01
CA GLY A 72 32.54 32.41 15.93
C GLY A 72 33.33 33.06 14.80
N LEU A 73 32.77 33.12 13.59
CA LEU A 73 33.37 33.81 12.45
C LEU A 73 33.54 35.31 12.72
N THR A 74 32.56 35.94 13.36
CA THR A 74 32.63 37.37 13.73
C THR A 74 33.80 37.63 14.69
N ILE A 75 34.07 36.72 15.63
CA ILE A 75 35.24 36.82 16.53
C ILE A 75 36.54 36.60 15.76
N LEU A 76 36.62 35.56 14.93
CA LEU A 76 37.83 35.22 14.16
C LEU A 76 38.23 36.32 13.17
N LEU A 77 37.25 37.02 12.60
CA LEU A 77 37.44 38.09 11.62
C LEU A 77 37.45 39.49 12.25
N ALA A 78 37.36 39.62 13.57
CA ALA A 78 37.25 40.93 14.25
C ALA A 78 38.52 41.80 14.13
N GLY A 79 39.71 41.19 13.96
CA GLY A 79 40.98 41.91 13.95
C GLY A 79 41.20 42.74 15.21
N ALA A 80 41.66 43.99 15.06
CA ALA A 80 41.87 44.93 16.16
C ALA A 80 40.62 45.78 16.50
N VAL A 81 39.44 45.42 16.00
CA VAL A 81 38.19 46.17 16.22
C VAL A 81 37.44 45.59 17.43
N PRO A 82 37.45 46.26 18.60
CA PRO A 82 36.88 45.71 19.83
C PRO A 82 35.35 45.52 19.74
N SER A 83 34.65 46.34 18.96
CA SER A 83 33.19 46.23 18.81
C SER A 83 32.77 44.91 18.13
N ASN A 84 33.53 44.40 17.17
CA ASN A 84 33.23 43.13 16.49
C ASN A 84 33.49 41.92 17.40
N LEU A 85 34.51 42.00 18.25
CA LEU A 85 34.79 40.99 19.25
C LEU A 85 33.63 40.88 20.26
N GLU A 86 33.12 42.03 20.71
CA GLU A 86 32.02 42.09 21.66
C GLU A 86 30.70 41.61 21.03
N LEU A 87 30.45 41.99 19.77
CA LEU A 87 29.30 41.52 19.00
C LEU A 87 29.28 39.99 18.86
N GLY A 88 30.38 39.38 18.43
CA GLY A 88 30.45 37.94 18.25
C GLY A 88 30.22 37.16 19.55
N LYS A 89 30.78 37.65 20.68
CA LYS A 89 30.51 37.09 22.01
C LYS A 89 29.04 37.21 22.39
N LYS A 90 28.40 38.35 22.09
CA LYS A 90 26.99 38.57 22.38
C LYS A 90 26.09 37.62 21.56
N ILE A 91 26.40 37.41 20.29
CA ILE A 91 25.67 36.46 19.42
C ILE A 91 25.73 35.05 20.02
N ILE A 92 26.94 34.57 20.35
CA ILE A 92 27.12 33.23 20.94
C ILE A 92 26.38 33.12 22.28
N THR A 93 26.54 34.11 23.16
CA THR A 93 25.91 34.09 24.48
C THR A 93 24.39 34.07 24.38
N ASN A 94 23.81 34.87 23.50
CA ASN A 94 22.37 34.89 23.26
C ASN A 94 21.86 33.56 22.68
N ALA A 95 22.61 32.93 21.77
CA ALA A 95 22.27 31.62 21.23
C ALA A 95 22.25 30.55 22.34
N ILE A 96 23.27 30.55 23.21
CA ILE A 96 23.35 29.63 24.36
C ILE A 96 22.18 29.85 25.32
N ILE A 97 21.87 31.11 25.65
CA ILE A 97 20.72 31.43 26.53
C ILE A 97 19.41 30.89 25.92
N GLY A 98 19.20 31.05 24.62
CA GLY A 98 18.03 30.51 23.93
C GLY A 98 17.91 28.99 24.04
N VAL A 99 19.01 28.27 23.82
CA VAL A 99 19.05 26.80 23.96
C VAL A 99 18.76 26.37 25.41
N VAL A 100 19.34 27.06 26.39
CA VAL A 100 19.10 26.75 27.82
C VAL A 100 17.62 26.94 28.17
N ILE A 101 16.98 28.02 27.69
CA ILE A 101 15.55 28.26 27.92
C ILE A 101 14.70 27.14 27.30
N ALA A 102 15.01 26.73 26.06
CA ALA A 102 14.28 25.65 25.38
C ALA A 102 14.39 24.31 26.12
N LEU A 103 15.59 23.95 26.59
CA LEU A 103 15.83 22.72 27.37
C LEU A 103 15.11 22.75 28.73
N LEU A 104 15.09 23.90 29.39
CA LEU A 104 14.37 24.07 30.65
C LEU A 104 12.85 23.92 30.44
N ALA A 105 12.30 24.53 29.38
CA ALA A 105 10.89 24.38 29.04
C ALA A 105 10.52 22.91 28.78
N TRP A 106 11.33 22.19 28.00
CA TRP A 106 11.13 20.76 27.74
C TRP A 106 11.14 19.92 29.03
N THR A 107 12.05 20.23 29.96
CA THR A 107 12.16 19.55 31.25
C THR A 107 10.96 19.82 32.15
N VAL A 108 10.46 21.07 32.17
CA VAL A 108 9.27 21.45 32.95
C VAL A 108 8.03 20.72 32.43
N ILE A 109 7.85 20.66 31.11
CA ILE A 109 6.75 19.91 30.47
C ILE A 109 6.83 18.43 30.89
N ASN A 110 8.02 17.82 30.78
CA ASN A 110 8.25 16.45 31.26
C ASN A 110 7.81 16.24 32.71
N MET A 111 8.19 17.16 33.59
CA MET A 111 7.83 17.07 35.01
C MET A 111 6.31 17.14 35.20
N ILE A 112 5.62 18.04 34.50
CA ILE A 112 4.16 18.17 34.58
C ILE A 112 3.47 16.89 34.11
N PHE A 113 3.85 16.35 32.94
CA PHE A 113 3.24 15.13 32.40
C PHE A 113 3.50 13.91 33.29
N ASN A 114 4.73 13.72 33.74
CA ASN A 114 5.07 12.60 34.63
C ASN A 114 4.41 12.69 36.03
N THR A 115 4.02 13.88 36.48
CA THR A 115 3.39 14.06 37.80
C THR A 115 1.86 14.05 37.76
N LEU A 116 1.26 14.54 36.67
CA LEU A 116 -0.20 14.72 36.56
C LEU A 116 -0.88 13.69 35.65
N VAL A 117 -0.17 13.09 34.70
CA VAL A 117 -0.77 12.28 33.61
C VAL A 117 -0.36 10.80 33.69
N SER A 118 0.87 10.48 34.07
CA SER A 118 1.36 9.10 34.06
C SER A 118 0.68 8.21 35.12
N THR A 119 -0.16 7.27 34.66
CA THR A 119 -0.81 6.24 35.49
C THR A 119 0.06 5.01 35.71
N ASP A 120 1.07 4.79 34.84
CA ASP A 120 2.03 3.69 34.97
C ASP A 120 3.34 4.17 35.61
N LYS A 121 3.52 3.81 36.88
CA LYS A 121 4.70 4.19 37.67
C LYS A 121 5.95 3.39 37.31
N THR A 122 5.84 2.38 36.44
CA THR A 122 6.98 1.52 36.08
C THR A 122 7.90 2.14 35.02
N LYS A 123 7.42 3.12 34.24
CA LYS A 123 8.18 3.82 33.19
C LYS A 123 8.79 5.17 33.65
N PHE A 124 8.81 5.49 34.94
CA PHE A 124 9.30 6.79 35.42
C PHE A 124 10.84 6.88 35.45
N PRO A 125 11.47 7.97 34.92
CA PRO A 125 10.87 9.09 34.18
C PRO A 125 10.73 8.77 32.68
N ALA A 126 9.50 8.84 32.16
CA ALA A 126 9.23 8.66 30.74
C ALA A 126 9.33 10.02 30.04
N PRO A 127 9.93 10.11 28.85
CA PRO A 127 9.92 11.35 28.10
C PRO A 127 8.49 11.60 27.58
N TRP A 128 7.98 12.83 27.73
CA TRP A 128 6.60 13.22 27.43
C TRP A 128 6.26 13.07 25.94
N ASN A 129 7.29 12.96 25.09
CA ASN A 129 7.21 12.81 23.65
C ASN A 129 7.01 11.34 23.21
N ASP A 130 6.75 10.42 24.13
CA ASP A 130 6.30 9.06 23.84
C ASP A 130 4.80 8.94 24.17
N ILE A 131 3.97 9.64 23.38
CA ILE A 131 2.52 9.58 23.53
C ILE A 131 2.03 8.32 22.81
N GLU A 132 1.95 7.21 23.55
CA GLU A 132 1.22 6.02 23.14
C GLU A 132 -0.28 6.36 23.14
N CYS A 133 -0.80 6.80 21.99
CA CYS A 133 -2.22 7.02 21.76
C CYS A 133 -2.95 5.65 21.68
N GLU A 134 -3.17 5.00 22.82
CA GLU A 134 -4.17 3.93 22.92
C GLU A 134 -5.56 4.57 23.07
N GLY A 135 -6.28 4.73 21.95
CA GLY A 135 -7.76 4.82 22.00
C GLY A 135 -8.38 6.17 22.37
N GLY A 136 -7.78 7.30 22.00
CA GLY A 136 -8.39 8.62 22.19
C GLY A 136 -9.30 9.08 21.04
N GLY A 137 -10.31 8.29 20.66
CA GLY A 137 -11.32 8.67 19.68
C GLY A 137 -12.50 7.72 19.72
N ILE A 138 -13.58 8.14 20.40
CA ILE A 138 -14.64 7.28 20.95
C ILE A 138 -14.04 6.05 21.65
N THR A 139 -14.12 6.00 22.99
CA THR A 139 -14.22 4.67 23.61
C THR A 139 -15.22 3.87 22.76
N PRO A 140 -14.90 2.65 22.32
CA PRO A 140 -15.93 1.77 21.81
C PRO A 140 -17.09 1.85 22.83
N PRO A 141 -18.36 1.91 22.38
CA PRO A 141 -19.46 1.85 23.33
C PRO A 141 -19.17 0.68 24.28
N THR A 142 -19.54 0.83 25.55
CA THR A 142 -19.27 -0.11 26.65
C THR A 142 -20.06 -1.41 26.43
N GLY A 143 -19.68 -2.13 25.38
CA GLY A 143 -20.37 -3.20 24.72
C GLY A 143 -19.38 -3.75 23.69
N LYS A 144 -18.92 -4.98 23.94
CA LYS A 144 -18.19 -5.90 23.05
C LYS A 144 -17.09 -5.26 22.20
N ASN A 145 -15.85 -5.62 22.50
CA ASN A 145 -14.68 -5.29 21.70
C ASN A 145 -14.73 -6.02 20.34
N LEU A 146 -15.53 -5.48 19.42
CA LEU A 146 -15.74 -6.02 18.09
C LEU A 146 -14.71 -5.43 17.13
N TYR A 147 -13.93 -6.31 16.49
CA TYR A 147 -12.96 -5.95 15.47
C TYR A 147 -13.24 -6.70 14.18
N CYS A 148 -12.98 -6.05 13.05
CA CYS A 148 -13.04 -6.70 11.75
C CYS A 148 -11.65 -7.24 11.43
N HIS A 149 -11.57 -8.55 11.30
CA HIS A 149 -10.43 -9.20 10.69
C HIS A 149 -10.53 -9.00 9.19
N ILE A 150 -9.51 -8.43 8.55
CA ILE A 150 -9.45 -8.35 7.09
C ILE A 150 -8.23 -9.14 6.61
N ILE A 151 -8.44 -10.05 5.66
CA ILE A 151 -7.35 -10.72 4.96
C ILE A 151 -7.08 -9.98 3.65
N GLN A 152 -5.90 -9.37 3.55
CA GLN A 152 -5.41 -8.66 2.36
C GLN A 152 -4.33 -9.50 1.68
N ASN A 153 -4.26 -9.49 0.36
CA ASN A 153 -3.11 -10.08 -0.35
C ASN A 153 -2.00 -9.04 -0.51
N GLU A 154 -0.80 -9.38 -0.09
CA GLU A 154 0.45 -8.67 -0.38
C GLU A 154 1.36 -9.65 -1.14
N GLY A 155 1.27 -9.62 -2.48
CA GLY A 155 1.93 -10.62 -3.32
C GLY A 155 1.28 -12.01 -3.20
N ASP A 156 2.10 -13.06 -3.04
CA ASP A 156 1.66 -14.45 -2.81
C ASP A 156 1.22 -14.73 -1.36
N THR A 157 1.28 -13.73 -0.49
CA THR A 157 1.02 -13.90 0.95
C THR A 157 -0.26 -13.20 1.38
N ALA A 158 -1.04 -13.90 2.21
CA ALA A 158 -2.18 -13.31 2.92
C ALA A 158 -1.65 -12.58 4.16
N LYS A 159 -1.89 -11.27 4.23
CA LYS A 159 -1.60 -10.42 5.38
C LYS A 159 -2.88 -10.13 6.15
N MET A 160 -2.80 -10.37 7.44
CA MET A 160 -3.88 -10.11 8.39
C MET A 160 -3.80 -8.65 8.81
N VAL A 161 -4.91 -7.91 8.67
CA VAL A 161 -5.01 -6.54 9.14
C VAL A 161 -6.23 -6.42 10.03
N GLU A 162 -6.01 -5.95 11.26
CA GLU A 162 -7.07 -5.73 12.25
C GLU A 162 -7.53 -4.28 12.20
N TYR A 163 -8.85 -4.09 12.07
CA TYR A 163 -9.46 -2.77 12.13
C TYR A 163 -10.55 -2.74 13.22
N TYR A 164 -10.49 -1.72 14.06
CA TYR A 164 -11.45 -1.51 15.15
C TYR A 164 -12.67 -0.72 14.65
N PHE A 165 -13.88 -1.22 14.95
CA PHE A 165 -15.16 -0.60 14.58
C PHE A 165 -16.11 -0.54 15.79
N SER A 166 -17.20 0.22 15.70
CA SER A 166 -18.23 0.26 16.76
C SER A 166 -19.26 -0.88 16.60
N GLU A 167 -19.93 -1.28 17.70
CA GLU A 167 -20.87 -2.43 17.72
C GLU A 167 -21.97 -2.39 16.64
N ILE A 168 -22.40 -1.19 16.25
CA ILE A 168 -23.47 -0.97 15.27
C ILE A 168 -23.07 -1.51 13.89
N PHE A 169 -21.79 -1.39 13.50
CA PHE A 169 -21.31 -1.82 12.19
C PHE A 169 -21.17 -3.34 12.06
N CYS A 170 -20.90 -4.05 13.16
CA CYS A 170 -20.80 -5.51 13.14
C CYS A 170 -22.17 -6.22 13.13
N GLN A 171 -23.22 -5.58 13.66
CA GLN A 171 -24.56 -6.17 13.72
C GLN A 171 -25.34 -6.06 12.40
N THR A 172 -25.04 -5.06 11.57
CA THR A 172 -25.69 -4.86 10.27
C THR A 172 -25.04 -5.65 9.12
N GLY A 173 -23.97 -6.40 9.40
CA GLY A 173 -23.16 -7.07 8.39
C GLY A 173 -22.13 -6.10 7.80
N CYS A 174 -20.87 -6.53 7.75
CA CYS A 174 -19.85 -5.83 6.98
C CYS A 174 -20.10 -6.13 5.50
N ASP A 175 -20.80 -5.25 4.78
CA ASP A 175 -20.89 -5.36 3.33
C ASP A 175 -19.75 -4.59 2.63
N SER A 176 -19.58 -4.86 1.34
CA SER A 176 -18.54 -4.19 0.53
C SER A 176 -18.73 -2.67 0.45
N GLU A 177 -19.93 -2.14 0.69
CA GLU A 177 -20.21 -0.70 0.61
C GLU A 177 -19.74 0.05 1.87
N HIS A 178 -19.87 -0.56 3.05
CA HIS A 178 -19.39 0.02 4.32
C HIS A 178 -17.86 -0.05 4.48
N CYS A 179 -17.20 -0.97 3.76
CA CYS A 179 -15.75 -0.96 3.55
C CYS A 179 -15.30 -0.11 2.33
N ALA A 180 -16.21 0.23 1.41
CA ALA A 180 -15.94 1.06 0.23
C ALA A 180 -15.85 2.54 0.59
N GLY A 181 -14.73 2.91 1.21
CA GLY A 181 -14.39 4.32 1.44
C GLY A 181 -12.95 4.56 1.88
N LYS A 182 -12.20 3.50 2.20
CA LYS A 182 -10.81 3.61 2.66
C LYS A 182 -9.84 2.90 1.69
N PRO A 183 -8.88 3.60 1.07
CA PRO A 183 -7.69 2.97 0.48
C PRO A 183 -6.72 2.53 1.59
N PRO A 184 -6.05 1.35 1.54
CA PRO A 184 -5.94 0.40 0.45
C PRO A 184 -6.68 -0.91 0.77
N LEU A 185 -7.99 -0.97 0.50
CA LEU A 185 -8.74 -2.24 0.49
C LEU A 185 -8.97 -2.77 -0.93
N LYS A 186 -8.11 -2.39 -1.90
CA LYS A 186 -7.99 -3.16 -3.14
C LYS A 186 -7.47 -4.56 -2.72
N ASN A 187 -8.32 -5.58 -2.77
CA ASN A 187 -8.06 -7.00 -2.45
C ASN A 187 -8.51 -7.53 -1.07
N CYS A 188 -9.46 -6.88 -0.38
CA CYS A 188 -10.17 -7.53 0.73
C CYS A 188 -11.05 -8.68 0.21
N PHE A 189 -10.87 -9.90 0.73
CA PHE A 189 -11.59 -11.08 0.24
C PHE A 189 -12.27 -11.93 1.32
N LYS A 190 -11.87 -11.78 2.58
CA LYS A 190 -12.55 -12.41 3.71
C LYS A 190 -12.52 -11.44 4.87
N TRP A 191 -13.66 -11.32 5.54
CA TRP A 191 -13.76 -10.57 6.78
C TRP A 191 -14.50 -11.35 7.86
N CYS A 192 -14.12 -11.12 9.11
CA CYS A 192 -14.77 -11.74 10.26
C CYS A 192 -14.99 -10.68 11.35
N CYS A 193 -16.17 -10.69 11.95
CA CYS A 193 -16.43 -9.93 13.16
C CYS A 193 -16.03 -10.79 14.36
N LEU A 194 -15.06 -10.33 15.13
CA LEU A 194 -14.55 -11.07 16.28
C LEU A 194 -14.77 -10.25 17.55
N ASP A 195 -15.23 -10.91 18.61
CA ASP A 195 -15.35 -10.33 19.94
C ASP A 195 -14.11 -10.76 20.75
N LYS A 196 -13.26 -9.78 21.12
CA LYS A 196 -11.99 -10.04 21.82
C LYS A 196 -12.20 -10.70 23.18
N ASP A 197 -13.37 -10.50 23.79
CA ASP A 197 -13.72 -11.03 25.12
C ASP A 197 -14.29 -12.45 25.07
N LYS A 198 -14.50 -13.00 23.86
CA LYS A 198 -14.99 -14.37 23.60
C LYS A 198 -14.10 -15.10 22.60
N SER A 199 -12.84 -15.31 22.96
CA SER A 199 -11.91 -16.17 22.21
C SER A 199 -12.51 -17.57 21.97
N GLY A 200 -13.19 -17.77 20.84
CA GLY A 200 -13.83 -19.02 20.45
C GLY A 200 -15.29 -18.95 19.96
N GLN A 201 -15.92 -17.77 19.92
CA GLN A 201 -17.19 -17.59 19.19
C GLN A 201 -17.02 -16.60 18.04
N ASP A 202 -16.61 -17.10 16.88
CA ASP A 202 -16.57 -16.34 15.64
C ASP A 202 -17.99 -15.87 15.30
N PHE A 203 -18.25 -14.56 15.32
CA PHE A 203 -19.48 -14.02 14.78
C PHE A 203 -19.34 -14.00 13.25
N ALA A 204 -20.03 -14.94 12.60
CA ALA A 204 -20.26 -15.04 11.15
C ALA A 204 -19.19 -14.38 10.26
N CYS A 205 -18.21 -15.16 9.81
CA CYS A 205 -17.32 -14.72 8.75
C CYS A 205 -18.09 -14.65 7.42
N GLU A 206 -18.05 -13.50 6.75
CA GLU A 206 -18.57 -13.31 5.40
C GLU A 206 -17.45 -12.83 4.47
N GLY A 207 -17.62 -13.07 3.18
CA GLY A 207 -16.62 -12.76 2.15
C GLY A 207 -16.25 -13.97 1.30
N THR A 208 -15.97 -13.71 0.04
CA THR A 208 -15.54 -14.70 -0.95
C THR A 208 -14.03 -14.83 -0.95
N GLU A 209 -13.52 -15.99 -0.50
CA GLU A 209 -12.11 -16.37 -0.61
C GLU A 209 -11.53 -15.99 -1.99
N LYS A 210 -10.67 -14.95 -2.08
CA LYS A 210 -9.89 -14.69 -3.30
C LYS A 210 -8.87 -15.80 -3.36
N LYS A 211 -9.24 -16.85 -4.06
CA LYS A 211 -8.36 -17.96 -4.36
C LYS A 211 -7.14 -17.41 -5.10
N PRO A 212 -5.91 -17.80 -4.73
CA PRO A 212 -4.75 -17.49 -5.53
C PRO A 212 -5.05 -17.90 -6.98
N CYS A 213 -4.78 -17.00 -7.92
CA CYS A 213 -5.10 -17.24 -9.29
C CYS A 213 -4.31 -18.45 -9.79
N GLN A 214 -5.05 -19.49 -10.16
CA GLN A 214 -4.47 -20.67 -10.77
C GLN A 214 -4.15 -20.34 -12.23
N GLN A 215 -2.89 -20.01 -12.52
CA GLN A 215 -2.41 -19.67 -13.87
C GLN A 215 -2.30 -20.89 -14.80
N ALA A 216 -2.36 -22.10 -14.25
CA ALA A 216 -2.28 -23.36 -15.00
C ALA A 216 -3.33 -24.35 -14.48
N PHE A 217 -4.12 -24.89 -15.41
CA PHE A 217 -5.16 -25.87 -15.15
C PHE A 217 -4.69 -27.25 -15.63
N SER A 218 -5.20 -28.32 -15.01
CA SER A 218 -4.93 -29.70 -15.41
C SER A 218 -5.72 -30.10 -16.67
N VAL A 219 -5.58 -29.31 -17.73
CA VAL A 219 -6.25 -29.47 -19.03
C VAL A 219 -5.19 -29.75 -20.09
N SER A 220 -5.44 -30.72 -20.97
CA SER A 220 -4.52 -31.04 -22.08
C SER A 220 -4.50 -29.92 -23.12
N SER A 221 -3.32 -29.49 -23.55
CA SER A 221 -3.17 -28.48 -24.61
C SER A 221 -3.83 -28.87 -25.92
N SER A 222 -4.37 -27.88 -26.64
CA SER A 222 -4.85 -28.07 -28.01
C SER A 222 -3.69 -28.40 -28.94
N SER A 223 -3.97 -29.20 -29.96
CA SER A 223 -3.07 -29.36 -31.10
C SER A 223 -3.07 -28.07 -31.93
N GLY A 224 -1.91 -27.56 -32.35
CA GLY A 224 -1.83 -26.37 -33.21
C GLY A 224 -2.22 -26.62 -34.68
N CYS A 225 -2.29 -25.55 -35.46
CA CYS A 225 -2.45 -25.56 -36.92
C CYS A 225 -1.21 -24.94 -37.59
N SER A 226 -0.28 -25.77 -38.04
CA SER A 226 0.97 -25.33 -38.68
C SER A 226 0.73 -24.65 -40.03
N ASP A 227 -0.35 -25.06 -40.72
CA ASP A 227 -0.83 -24.49 -41.98
C ASP A 227 -2.06 -23.61 -41.72
N ILE A 228 -1.94 -22.32 -42.04
CA ILE A 228 -2.97 -21.30 -41.81
C ILE A 228 -4.28 -21.59 -42.56
N SER A 229 -4.22 -22.35 -43.66
CA SER A 229 -5.40 -22.76 -44.43
C SER A 229 -6.29 -23.77 -43.68
N THR A 230 -5.73 -24.43 -42.67
CA THR A 230 -6.43 -25.40 -41.82
C THR A 230 -6.94 -24.80 -40.51
N CYS A 231 -6.62 -23.52 -40.25
CA CYS A 231 -7.06 -22.82 -39.06
C CYS A 231 -8.50 -22.29 -39.21
N VAL A 232 -9.16 -22.09 -38.08
CA VAL A 232 -10.52 -21.57 -37.97
C VAL A 232 -10.49 -20.09 -37.65
N ASP A 233 -11.31 -19.30 -38.34
CA ASP A 233 -11.52 -17.88 -38.06
C ASP A 233 -12.53 -17.70 -36.93
N ILE A 234 -12.05 -17.15 -35.81
CA ILE A 234 -12.83 -16.92 -34.58
C ILE A 234 -13.16 -15.43 -34.36
N SER A 235 -12.91 -14.55 -35.33
CA SER A 235 -13.14 -13.09 -35.20
C SER A 235 -14.57 -12.69 -34.81
N ASN A 236 -15.54 -13.59 -35.03
CA ASN A 236 -16.96 -13.35 -34.74
C ASN A 236 -17.44 -14.02 -33.44
N TYR A 237 -16.55 -14.67 -32.67
CA TYR A 237 -16.94 -15.32 -31.42
C TYR A 237 -17.21 -14.31 -30.30
N THR A 238 -16.69 -13.08 -30.43
CA THR A 238 -17.01 -11.95 -29.55
C THR A 238 -17.76 -10.86 -30.31
N PRO A 239 -18.68 -10.12 -29.65
CA PRO A 239 -19.54 -9.12 -30.30
C PRO A 239 -18.78 -7.87 -30.76
N THR A 240 -17.63 -7.57 -30.14
CA THR A 240 -16.72 -6.53 -30.57
C THR A 240 -15.66 -7.15 -31.47
N HIS A 241 -15.71 -6.86 -32.78
CA HIS A 241 -14.67 -7.31 -33.71
C HIS A 241 -13.35 -6.67 -33.32
N GLY A 242 -12.40 -7.49 -32.89
CA GLY A 242 -11.20 -7.01 -32.22
C GLY A 242 -9.87 -7.52 -32.74
N CYS A 243 -9.87 -8.29 -33.83
CA CYS A 243 -8.67 -8.98 -34.31
C CYS A 243 -7.66 -8.03 -34.96
N GLU A 244 -6.56 -7.77 -34.26
CA GLU A 244 -5.42 -6.98 -34.73
C GLU A 244 -4.45 -7.84 -35.58
N SER A 245 -4.68 -9.15 -35.63
CA SER A 245 -3.88 -10.12 -36.42
C SER A 245 -4.47 -10.41 -37.81
N ASN A 246 -3.65 -10.94 -38.72
CA ASN A 246 -3.99 -11.42 -40.08
C ASN A 246 -5.06 -10.61 -40.82
N ASN A 247 -4.87 -9.30 -40.94
CA ASN A 247 -5.80 -8.40 -41.65
C ASN A 247 -7.25 -8.47 -41.12
N GLY A 248 -7.42 -8.53 -39.79
CA GLY A 248 -8.75 -8.59 -39.16
C GLY A 248 -9.23 -10.01 -38.83
N LYS A 249 -8.38 -11.03 -39.01
CA LYS A 249 -8.72 -12.44 -38.76
C LYS A 249 -7.95 -13.01 -37.57
N CYS A 250 -8.67 -13.51 -36.58
CA CYS A 250 -8.09 -14.31 -35.52
C CYS A 250 -8.19 -15.77 -35.91
N LEU A 251 -7.06 -16.36 -36.27
CA LEU A 251 -6.97 -17.75 -36.71
C LEU A 251 -6.39 -18.61 -35.59
N VAL A 252 -7.07 -19.72 -35.30
CA VAL A 252 -6.67 -20.71 -34.29
C VAL A 252 -6.87 -22.13 -34.82
N SER A 253 -6.30 -23.13 -34.16
CA SER A 253 -6.53 -24.53 -34.57
C SER A 253 -7.98 -24.95 -34.35
N GLN A 254 -8.42 -26.01 -35.03
CA GLN A 254 -9.78 -26.56 -34.87
C GLN A 254 -10.10 -26.92 -33.41
N THR A 255 -9.15 -27.55 -32.72
CA THR A 255 -9.29 -27.93 -31.30
C THR A 255 -9.33 -26.70 -30.40
N ALA A 256 -8.48 -25.70 -30.65
CA ALA A 256 -8.48 -24.45 -29.90
C ALA A 256 -9.78 -23.66 -30.12
N ALA A 257 -10.32 -23.62 -31.34
CA ALA A 257 -11.59 -22.94 -31.63
C ALA A 257 -12.74 -23.48 -30.78
N GLN A 258 -12.86 -24.80 -30.65
CA GLN A 258 -13.90 -25.44 -29.82
C GLN A 258 -13.77 -25.04 -28.35
N LYS A 259 -12.54 -24.99 -27.84
CA LYS A 259 -12.25 -24.58 -26.46
C LYS A 259 -12.48 -23.10 -26.22
N VAL A 260 -12.08 -22.24 -27.17
CA VAL A 260 -12.35 -20.79 -27.13
C VAL A 260 -13.86 -20.54 -27.08
N GLN A 261 -14.65 -21.22 -27.91
CA GLN A 261 -16.11 -21.11 -27.89
C GLN A 261 -16.70 -21.55 -26.54
N THR A 262 -16.20 -22.67 -26.00
CA THR A 262 -16.60 -23.17 -24.69
C THR A 262 -16.30 -22.15 -23.59
N PHE A 263 -15.10 -21.58 -23.59
CA PHE A 263 -14.69 -20.55 -22.63
C PHE A 263 -15.54 -19.27 -22.73
N ILE A 264 -15.72 -18.73 -23.93
CA ILE A 264 -16.52 -17.51 -24.17
C ILE A 264 -17.98 -17.72 -23.76
N SER A 265 -18.57 -18.89 -24.08
CA SER A 265 -19.95 -19.20 -23.69
C SER A 265 -20.10 -19.25 -22.17
N LYS A 266 -19.13 -19.86 -21.46
CA LYS A 266 -19.09 -19.90 -20.00
C LYS A 266 -18.94 -18.49 -19.41
N PHE A 267 -18.06 -17.66 -19.97
CA PHE A 267 -17.89 -16.29 -19.54
C PHE A 267 -19.17 -15.48 -19.67
N ASN A 268 -19.82 -15.52 -20.84
CA ASN A 268 -21.06 -14.79 -21.09
C ASN A 268 -22.19 -15.24 -20.15
N SER A 269 -22.24 -16.55 -19.85
CA SER A 269 -23.19 -17.10 -18.88
C SER A 269 -22.95 -16.58 -17.46
N LEU A 270 -21.69 -16.41 -17.05
CA LEU A 270 -21.34 -15.92 -15.71
C LEU A 270 -21.43 -14.40 -15.60
N SER A 271 -21.14 -13.67 -16.68
CA SER A 271 -21.16 -12.20 -16.69
C SER A 271 -22.57 -11.62 -16.66
N GLY A 272 -23.57 -12.37 -17.14
CA GLY A 272 -24.95 -11.90 -17.21
C GLY A 272 -25.10 -10.61 -18.04
N GLY A 273 -24.22 -10.39 -19.01
CA GLY A 273 -24.18 -9.19 -19.85
C GLY A 273 -23.51 -7.96 -19.22
N LYS A 274 -23.01 -8.06 -17.98
CA LYS A 274 -22.32 -6.96 -17.29
C LYS A 274 -20.88 -6.75 -17.78
N CYS A 275 -20.27 -7.80 -18.31
CA CYS A 275 -18.90 -7.80 -18.82
C CYS A 275 -18.88 -8.33 -20.25
N THR A 276 -18.03 -7.74 -21.07
CA THR A 276 -17.82 -8.08 -22.48
C THR A 276 -16.38 -8.56 -22.67
N LEU A 277 -16.22 -9.73 -23.30
CA LEU A 277 -14.94 -10.20 -23.83
C LEU A 277 -14.77 -9.73 -25.27
N ARG A 278 -13.56 -9.27 -25.60
CA ARG A 278 -13.12 -8.95 -26.96
C ARG A 278 -11.92 -9.82 -27.30
N ILE A 279 -11.95 -10.54 -28.41
CA ILE A 279 -10.75 -11.18 -28.94
C ILE A 279 -9.86 -10.09 -29.57
N SER A 280 -8.62 -9.97 -29.09
CA SER A 280 -7.64 -9.00 -29.56
C SER A 280 -6.74 -9.57 -30.65
N SER A 281 -6.23 -10.78 -30.45
CA SER A 281 -5.18 -11.35 -31.30
C SER A 281 -5.13 -12.88 -31.17
N ALA A 282 -4.74 -13.58 -32.24
CA ALA A 282 -4.46 -15.02 -32.24
C ALA A 282 -3.16 -15.27 -33.03
N ILE A 283 -3.09 -16.18 -34.01
CA ILE A 283 -1.90 -16.30 -34.87
C ILE A 283 -1.53 -14.93 -35.44
N GLN A 284 -0.30 -14.51 -35.23
CA GLN A 284 0.27 -13.30 -35.80
C GLN A 284 1.16 -13.68 -36.99
N GLY A 285 1.36 -12.74 -37.92
CA GLY A 285 2.33 -12.92 -39.00
C GLY A 285 3.76 -13.11 -38.47
N SER A 286 4.70 -13.43 -39.36
CA SER A 286 6.11 -13.70 -39.03
C SER A 286 6.85 -12.55 -38.32
N THR A 287 6.29 -11.34 -38.29
CA THR A 287 6.86 -10.14 -37.65
C THR A 287 5.98 -9.59 -36.52
N GLY A 288 5.05 -10.38 -35.98
CA GLY A 288 4.18 -9.97 -34.87
C GLY A 288 4.94 -9.70 -33.56
N PRO A 289 4.43 -8.84 -32.67
CA PRO A 289 5.08 -8.47 -31.40
C PRO A 289 5.14 -9.62 -30.37
N SER A 290 4.32 -10.68 -30.51
CA SER A 290 4.28 -11.77 -29.55
C SER A 290 5.53 -12.68 -29.65
N VAL A 291 6.23 -12.85 -28.53
CA VAL A 291 7.39 -13.74 -28.43
C VAL A 291 7.01 -15.22 -28.31
N SER A 292 5.75 -15.51 -27.95
CA SER A 292 5.25 -16.86 -27.71
C SER A 292 5.21 -17.71 -28.99
N SER A 293 5.50 -19.00 -28.88
CA SER A 293 5.49 -19.91 -30.03
C SER A 293 4.08 -20.15 -30.57
N CYS A 294 3.05 -20.05 -29.72
CA CYS A 294 1.68 -20.30 -30.12
C CYS A 294 1.05 -19.22 -31.00
N HIS A 295 1.56 -17.98 -30.95
CA HIS A 295 1.16 -16.93 -31.89
C HIS A 295 1.92 -17.01 -33.22
N LYS A 296 3.03 -17.76 -33.29
CA LYS A 296 3.85 -17.88 -34.51
C LYS A 296 3.28 -18.93 -35.44
N LEU A 297 3.32 -18.68 -36.75
CA LEU A 297 2.94 -19.64 -37.78
C LEU A 297 4.02 -20.73 -37.99
N GLY A 298 3.62 -21.91 -38.48
CA GLY A 298 4.54 -22.94 -38.97
C GLY A 298 5.11 -23.88 -37.92
N ASN A 299 4.49 -23.97 -36.74
CA ASN A 299 4.92 -24.88 -35.67
C ASN A 299 3.73 -25.63 -35.05
N ASN A 300 4.02 -26.67 -34.26
CA ASN A 300 2.99 -27.54 -33.68
C ASN A 300 2.10 -26.86 -32.62
N ASN A 301 2.47 -25.66 -32.18
CA ASN A 301 1.71 -24.87 -31.21
C ASN A 301 0.99 -23.68 -31.87
N SER A 302 1.17 -23.46 -33.18
CA SER A 302 0.55 -22.36 -33.91
C SER A 302 -0.97 -22.35 -33.69
N GLY A 303 -1.52 -21.22 -33.24
CA GLY A 303 -2.96 -21.05 -33.04
C GLY A 303 -3.53 -21.80 -31.85
N THR A 304 -2.72 -22.11 -30.84
CA THR A 304 -3.19 -22.65 -29.55
C THR A 304 -3.48 -21.57 -28.51
N CYS A 305 -3.09 -20.32 -28.77
CA CYS A 305 -3.32 -19.19 -27.87
C CYS A 305 -4.17 -18.09 -28.50
N VAL A 306 -4.85 -17.33 -27.65
CA VAL A 306 -5.65 -16.16 -28.00
C VAL A 306 -5.47 -15.08 -26.93
N ASP A 307 -5.33 -13.83 -27.37
CA ASP A 307 -5.28 -12.66 -26.52
C ASP A 307 -6.67 -12.02 -26.41
N PHE A 308 -7.07 -11.64 -25.20
CA PHE A 308 -8.37 -11.03 -24.93
C PHE A 308 -8.26 -9.66 -24.24
N ASN A 309 -9.25 -8.80 -24.48
CA ASN A 309 -9.53 -7.63 -23.65
C ASN A 309 -10.88 -7.79 -22.94
N LEU A 310 -10.99 -7.19 -21.75
CA LEU A 310 -12.21 -7.16 -20.94
C LEU A 310 -12.79 -5.74 -20.93
N LEU A 311 -14.10 -5.61 -21.15
CA LEU A 311 -14.82 -4.34 -21.18
C LEU A 311 -16.08 -4.38 -20.29
N PRO A 312 -16.47 -3.28 -19.61
CA PRO A 312 -15.70 -2.04 -19.44
C PRO A 312 -14.43 -2.29 -18.61
N ASP A 313 -13.41 -1.44 -18.80
CA ASP A 313 -12.09 -1.59 -18.16
C ASP A 313 -12.22 -1.83 -16.64
N HIS A 314 -11.97 -3.09 -16.25
CA HIS A 314 -11.62 -3.54 -14.91
C HIS A 314 -12.64 -3.37 -13.76
N ALA A 315 -13.96 -3.34 -14.04
CA ALA A 315 -14.99 -3.42 -12.99
C ALA A 315 -15.35 -4.88 -12.65
N ASN A 316 -14.72 -5.52 -11.66
CA ASN A 316 -14.95 -6.92 -11.20
C ASN A 316 -14.97 -8.03 -12.29
N CYS A 317 -14.85 -7.70 -13.58
CA CYS A 317 -14.97 -8.60 -14.72
C CYS A 317 -13.83 -9.61 -14.82
N TYR A 318 -12.68 -9.30 -14.19
CA TYR A 318 -11.57 -10.23 -14.06
C TYR A 318 -11.96 -11.46 -13.24
N GLU A 319 -12.80 -11.31 -12.20
CA GLU A 319 -13.26 -12.44 -11.38
C GLU A 319 -14.13 -13.40 -12.19
N VAL A 320 -15.02 -12.82 -13.01
CA VAL A 320 -15.86 -13.56 -13.96
C VAL A 320 -14.99 -14.29 -15.00
N PHE A 321 -13.94 -13.64 -15.50
CA PHE A 321 -12.99 -14.23 -16.44
C PHE A 321 -12.31 -15.46 -15.85
N TYR A 322 -11.76 -15.34 -14.64
CA TYR A 322 -11.11 -16.45 -13.96
C TYR A 322 -12.06 -17.59 -13.64
N GLN A 323 -13.25 -17.27 -13.14
CA GLN A 323 -14.26 -18.28 -12.86
C GLN A 323 -14.68 -19.02 -14.13
N ALA A 324 -14.79 -18.31 -15.27
CA ALA A 324 -15.04 -18.92 -16.56
C ALA A 324 -13.89 -19.81 -17.02
N ALA A 325 -12.63 -19.39 -16.84
CA ALA A 325 -11.46 -20.18 -17.22
C ALA A 325 -11.45 -21.50 -16.46
N LYS A 326 -11.67 -21.43 -15.14
CA LYS A 326 -11.76 -22.60 -14.25
C LYS A 326 -12.91 -23.53 -14.62
N ASP A 327 -14.11 -22.99 -14.80
CA ASP A 327 -15.31 -23.81 -15.01
C ASP A 327 -15.44 -24.35 -16.44
N SER A 328 -14.84 -23.69 -17.42
CA SER A 328 -14.91 -24.11 -18.81
C SER A 328 -14.16 -25.41 -19.08
N SER A 329 -13.18 -25.76 -18.23
CA SER A 329 -12.22 -26.85 -18.49
C SER A 329 -11.54 -26.74 -19.87
N ALA A 330 -11.52 -25.53 -20.44
CA ALA A 330 -11.06 -25.26 -21.80
C ALA A 330 -9.72 -24.51 -21.82
N VAL A 331 -9.34 -23.89 -20.70
CA VAL A 331 -8.12 -23.11 -20.59
C VAL A 331 -7.03 -23.96 -19.94
N VAL A 332 -5.86 -24.03 -20.57
CA VAL A 332 -4.67 -24.73 -20.06
C VAL A 332 -3.90 -23.82 -19.13
N SER A 333 -3.65 -22.60 -19.58
CA SER A 333 -2.97 -21.59 -18.80
C SER A 333 -3.34 -20.21 -19.32
N PHE A 334 -3.15 -19.19 -18.50
CA PHE A 334 -3.14 -17.82 -18.97
C PHE A 334 -2.10 -17.03 -18.20
N LEU A 335 -1.71 -15.90 -18.78
CA LEU A 335 -0.91 -14.88 -18.14
C LEU A 335 -1.84 -13.70 -17.90
N ASP A 336 -2.01 -13.27 -16.65
CA ASP A 336 -2.85 -12.11 -16.38
C ASP A 336 -2.01 -10.87 -16.13
N GLU A 337 -2.27 -9.85 -16.92
CA GLU A 337 -1.62 -8.55 -16.84
C GLU A 337 -2.33 -7.63 -15.83
N TYR A 338 -3.53 -8.00 -15.36
CA TYR A 338 -4.40 -7.13 -14.55
C TYR A 338 -4.45 -7.47 -13.07
N VAL A 339 -4.10 -8.70 -12.67
CA VAL A 339 -3.75 -9.04 -11.29
C VAL A 339 -2.23 -9.02 -11.17
N ASP A 340 -1.70 -8.08 -10.37
CA ASP A 340 -0.26 -7.87 -10.22
C ASP A 340 0.51 -9.14 -9.79
N THR A 341 -0.14 -10.04 -9.04
CA THR A 341 0.44 -11.33 -8.61
C THR A 341 0.49 -12.37 -9.73
N CYS A 342 -0.19 -12.11 -10.84
CA CYS A 342 -0.35 -13.04 -11.97
C CYS A 342 0.47 -12.69 -13.20
N LYS A 343 1.20 -11.57 -13.13
CA LYS A 343 1.98 -11.02 -14.23
C LYS A 343 3.32 -11.72 -14.34
N PRO A 344 3.59 -12.51 -15.40
CA PRO A 344 4.93 -13.02 -15.65
C PRO A 344 5.85 -11.91 -16.18
N SER A 345 7.17 -12.11 -16.07
CA SER A 345 8.20 -11.14 -16.50
C SER A 345 8.33 -10.96 -18.03
N ASN A 346 7.52 -11.66 -18.83
CA ASN A 346 7.59 -11.70 -20.30
C ASN A 346 6.32 -11.23 -21.02
N ALA A 347 5.36 -10.61 -20.31
CA ALA A 347 4.15 -10.06 -20.92
C ALA A 347 4.50 -8.86 -21.83
N THR A 348 4.26 -9.00 -23.13
CA THR A 348 4.40 -7.94 -24.14
C THR A 348 3.00 -7.54 -24.62
N GLY A 349 2.25 -6.80 -23.81
CA GLY A 349 0.87 -6.44 -24.14
C GLY A 349 0.15 -5.71 -23.02
N GLY A 350 -1.05 -5.24 -23.35
CA GLY A 350 -2.11 -4.83 -22.42
C GLY A 350 -3.32 -5.77 -22.51
N ASN A 351 -3.11 -7.04 -22.91
CA ASN A 351 -4.13 -8.07 -23.19
C ASN A 351 -3.92 -9.31 -22.30
N ILE A 352 -4.99 -10.06 -22.02
CA ILE A 352 -4.91 -11.35 -21.32
C ILE A 352 -4.52 -12.44 -22.32
N HIS A 353 -3.34 -13.02 -22.15
CA HIS A 353 -2.84 -14.08 -23.01
C HIS A 353 -3.30 -15.45 -22.51
N VAL A 354 -4.09 -16.17 -23.31
CA VAL A 354 -4.71 -17.45 -22.91
C VAL A 354 -4.27 -18.58 -23.83
N ASN A 355 -3.83 -19.68 -23.24
CA ASN A 355 -3.48 -20.94 -23.90
C ASN A 355 -4.62 -21.96 -23.73
N PHE A 356 -5.06 -22.57 -24.83
CA PHE A 356 -6.20 -23.49 -24.89
C PHE A 356 -5.79 -24.93 -25.11
#